data_AF-A0A8H6M9X9-F1
#
_entry.id   AF-A0A8H6M9X9-F1
#
_cell.length_a   1.000
_cell.length_b   1.000
_cell.length_c   1.000
_cell.angle_alpha   90.00
_cell.angle_beta   90.00
_cell.angle_gamma   90.00
#
_symmetry.space_group_name_H-M   'P 1'
#
loop_
_entity.id
_entity.type
_entity.pdbx_description
1 polymer ?
#
loop_
_entity_poly.entity_id
_entity_poly.type
_entity_poly.pdbx_seq_one_letter_code
_entity_poly.pdbx_strand_id
1 'polypeptide(L)'
;MASLARLGSLAQRSPRCIRSFATSGALRAEVQAVPTPATVVAQKKPVGGFRGGIVGFLFGFSLASSLAAYHLLEEYQRASAALQASVDELKISTEKVSSHVRRIEAVEKDLQALNNSSASKEDISKVRAEVKKLYDGLHVEFLDLRSYVWGIQQDLHKLSKKDSTTVRV
;
A
#
# COMPACT_ATOMS: atom_id res chain seq x y z
N MET A 1 -34.81 16.43 16.61
CA MET A 1 -35.57 15.68 15.57
C MET A 1 -34.63 14.61 15.07
N ALA A 2 -34.56 13.47 15.77
CA ALA A 2 -35.03 12.14 15.31
C ALA A 2 -34.23 11.65 14.07
N SER A 3 -33.64 10.46 14.01
CA SER A 3 -34.09 9.20 14.56
C SER A 3 -32.97 8.18 14.60
N LEU A 4 -33.02 7.36 15.65
CA LEU A 4 -32.50 6.01 15.76
C LEU A 4 -32.75 5.17 14.49
N ALA A 5 -31.76 4.36 14.11
CA ALA A 5 -32.01 3.06 13.50
C ALA A 5 -30.83 2.10 13.78
N ARG A 6 -31.01 1.30 14.82
CA ARG A 6 -30.28 0.03 15.03
C ARG A 6 -30.77 -0.97 13.99
N LEU A 7 -29.86 -1.68 13.33
CA LEU A 7 -30.19 -2.92 12.62
C LEU A 7 -29.21 -4.00 13.05
N GLY A 8 -29.71 -4.90 13.88
CA GLY A 8 -29.01 -6.07 14.36
C GLY A 8 -28.82 -7.07 13.22
N SER A 9 -27.59 -7.55 13.06
CA SER A 9 -27.26 -8.68 12.20
C SER A 9 -27.86 -9.96 12.77
N LEU A 10 -28.86 -10.50 12.09
CA LEU A 10 -29.40 -11.83 12.33
C LEU A 10 -28.33 -12.88 12.06
N ALA A 11 -27.93 -13.60 13.11
CA ALA A 11 -27.08 -14.77 13.01
C ALA A 11 -27.84 -15.88 12.26
N GLN A 12 -27.42 -16.15 11.04
CA GLN A 12 -27.95 -17.20 10.17
C GLN A 12 -27.50 -18.57 10.69
N ARG A 13 -28.35 -19.24 11.48
CA ARG A 13 -28.16 -20.64 11.86
C ARG A 13 -28.49 -21.53 10.66
N SER A 14 -27.47 -22.16 10.10
CA SER A 14 -27.60 -23.22 9.09
C SER A 14 -28.34 -24.43 9.68
N PRO A 15 -29.29 -25.05 8.95
CA PRO A 15 -29.91 -26.28 9.42
C PRO A 15 -28.90 -27.43 9.34
N ARG A 16 -28.51 -27.98 10.50
CA ARG A 16 -27.82 -29.27 10.56
C ARG A 16 -28.79 -30.34 10.06
N CYS A 17 -28.58 -30.81 8.83
CA CYS A 17 -29.22 -32.01 8.31
C CYS A 17 -28.75 -33.19 9.17
N ILE A 18 -29.63 -33.65 10.06
CA ILE A 18 -29.45 -34.91 10.79
C ILE A 18 -29.76 -36.01 9.78
N ARG A 19 -28.74 -36.78 9.38
CA ARG A 19 -28.91 -37.98 8.54
C ARG A 19 -29.82 -38.96 9.30
N SER A 20 -31.06 -39.08 8.86
CA SER A 20 -31.98 -40.11 9.33
C SER A 20 -31.62 -41.43 8.63
N PHE A 21 -31.23 -42.43 9.42
CA PHE A 21 -31.17 -43.80 8.94
C PHE A 21 -32.60 -44.37 8.94
N ALA A 22 -33.22 -44.42 7.77
CA ALA A 22 -34.50 -45.08 7.57
C ALA A 22 -34.26 -46.57 7.26
N THR A 23 -34.38 -47.44 8.27
CA THR A 23 -34.48 -48.89 8.05
C THR A 23 -35.91 -49.20 7.62
N SER A 24 -36.15 -49.32 6.30
CA SER A 24 -37.42 -49.89 5.82
C SER A 24 -37.51 -51.34 6.27
N GLY A 25 -38.45 -51.63 7.17
CA GLY A 25 -38.85 -53.00 7.45
C GLY A 25 -39.48 -53.58 6.19
N ALA A 26 -38.87 -54.60 5.61
CA ALA A 26 -39.44 -55.34 4.50
C ALA A 26 -40.77 -55.96 4.97
N LEU A 27 -41.88 -55.35 4.55
CA LEU A 27 -43.21 -55.94 4.60
C LEU A 27 -43.19 -57.18 3.72
N ARG A 28 -43.15 -58.35 4.36
CA ARG A 28 -43.36 -59.64 3.73
C ARG A 28 -44.83 -59.70 3.31
N ALA A 29 -45.06 -59.42 2.03
CA ALA A 29 -46.37 -59.55 1.40
C ALA A 29 -46.89 -60.99 1.54
N GLU A 30 -48.10 -61.08 2.06
CA GLU A 30 -48.94 -62.26 2.13
C GLU A 30 -49.23 -62.78 0.70
N VAL A 31 -48.79 -64.00 0.40
CA VAL A 31 -49.33 -64.80 -0.72
C VAL A 31 -49.85 -66.10 -0.13
N GLN A 32 -51.14 -66.05 0.22
CA GLN A 32 -52.17 -67.06 -0.05
C GLN A 32 -51.79 -68.56 -0.02
N ALA A 33 -52.11 -69.17 1.13
CA ALA A 33 -52.80 -70.46 1.34
C ALA A 33 -52.53 -71.68 0.42
N VAL A 34 -51.79 -72.68 0.93
CA VAL A 34 -52.06 -74.15 0.86
C VAL A 34 -51.42 -74.81 2.11
N PRO A 35 -52.06 -75.78 2.80
CA PRO A 35 -51.66 -76.22 4.15
C PRO A 35 -50.63 -77.36 4.15
N THR A 36 -50.00 -77.57 5.33
CA THR A 36 -49.07 -78.64 5.78
C THR A 36 -47.56 -78.46 5.52
N PRO A 37 -46.70 -79.01 6.41
CA PRO A 37 -46.67 -78.96 7.87
C PRO A 37 -45.47 -78.12 8.37
N ALA A 38 -45.54 -77.73 9.64
CA ALA A 38 -44.56 -76.91 10.35
C ALA A 38 -43.10 -77.32 10.09
N THR A 39 -42.41 -76.58 9.22
CA THR A 39 -40.95 -76.52 9.26
C THR A 39 -40.60 -75.17 9.88
N VAL A 40 -40.44 -75.20 11.20
CA VAL A 40 -39.85 -74.11 11.96
C VAL A 40 -38.47 -73.87 11.34
N VAL A 41 -38.37 -72.91 10.41
CA VAL A 41 -37.09 -72.35 10.02
C VAL A 41 -36.59 -71.68 11.27
N ALA A 42 -35.81 -72.42 12.06
CA ALA A 42 -35.06 -71.90 13.17
C ALA A 42 -34.39 -70.64 12.65
N GLN A 43 -34.86 -69.48 13.11
CA GLN A 43 -34.17 -68.23 12.89
C GLN A 43 -32.77 -68.48 13.45
N LYS A 44 -31.81 -68.77 12.56
CA LYS A 44 -30.42 -68.93 12.97
C LYS A 44 -30.10 -67.61 13.64
N LYS A 45 -29.89 -67.69 14.96
CA LYS A 45 -29.60 -66.59 15.87
C LYS A 45 -28.74 -65.57 15.11
N PRO A 46 -29.01 -64.26 15.16
CA PRO A 46 -28.21 -63.25 14.45
C PRO A 46 -26.82 -63.11 15.11
N VAL A 47 -26.05 -64.20 15.19
CA VAL A 47 -24.63 -64.25 15.54
C VAL A 47 -23.84 -63.78 14.32
N GLY A 48 -23.92 -62.50 14.03
CA GLY A 48 -23.24 -61.94 12.85
C GLY A 48 -23.14 -60.42 12.83
N GLY A 49 -24.13 -59.69 13.34
CA GLY A 49 -24.12 -58.22 13.31
C GLY A 49 -22.94 -57.62 14.08
N PHE A 50 -22.65 -58.15 15.27
CA PHE A 50 -21.51 -57.70 16.08
C PHE A 50 -20.14 -58.14 15.54
N ARG A 51 -20.02 -59.34 14.95
CA ARG A 51 -18.74 -59.83 14.39
C ARG A 51 -18.40 -59.15 13.06
N GLY A 52 -19.38 -58.88 12.21
CA GLY A 52 -19.21 -58.09 11.00
C GLY A 52 -19.05 -56.59 11.29
N GLY A 53 -19.72 -56.08 12.32
CA GLY A 53 -19.62 -54.69 12.76
C GLY A 53 -18.22 -54.32 13.23
N ILE A 54 -17.55 -55.16 14.02
CA ILE A 54 -16.17 -54.87 14.50
C ILE A 54 -15.17 -54.90 13.33
N VAL A 55 -15.25 -55.91 12.44
CA VAL A 55 -14.34 -56.01 11.30
C VAL A 55 -14.56 -54.88 10.30
N GLY A 56 -15.83 -54.57 9.99
CA GLY A 56 -16.19 -53.44 9.13
C GLY A 56 -15.85 -52.09 9.76
N PHE A 57 -15.98 -51.94 11.08
CA PHE A 57 -15.59 -50.73 11.80
C PHE A 57 -14.08 -50.53 11.76
N LEU A 58 -13.27 -51.56 12.01
CA LEU A 58 -11.82 -51.45 11.93
C LEU A 58 -11.34 -51.15 10.50
N PHE A 59 -11.96 -51.79 9.50
CA PHE A 59 -11.62 -51.53 8.09
C PHE A 59 -12.03 -50.12 7.65
N GLY A 60 -13.24 -49.68 7.99
CA GLY A 60 -13.73 -48.33 7.72
C GLY A 60 -12.96 -47.27 8.50
N PHE A 61 -12.60 -47.52 9.75
CA PHE A 61 -11.78 -46.64 10.58
C PHE A 61 -10.36 -46.54 10.04
N SER A 62 -9.76 -47.63 9.56
CA SER A 62 -8.43 -47.62 8.95
C SER A 62 -8.41 -46.83 7.63
N LEU A 63 -9.41 -47.02 6.77
CA LEU A 63 -9.56 -46.23 5.55
C LEU A 63 -9.87 -44.75 5.84
N ALA A 64 -10.79 -44.46 6.76
CA ALA A 64 -11.10 -43.10 7.17
C ALA A 64 -9.91 -42.42 7.83
N SER A 65 -9.14 -43.13 8.66
CA SER A 65 -7.92 -42.62 9.27
C SER A 65 -6.83 -42.40 8.24
N SER A 66 -6.72 -43.25 7.22
CA SER A 66 -5.78 -43.06 6.10
C SER A 66 -6.18 -41.83 5.27
N LEU A 67 -7.45 -41.68 4.91
CA LEU A 67 -7.95 -40.50 4.20
C LEU A 67 -7.83 -39.21 5.02
N ALA A 68 -8.09 -39.27 6.32
CA ALA A 68 -7.88 -38.14 7.22
C ALA A 68 -6.41 -37.75 7.29
N ALA A 69 -5.49 -38.72 7.35
CA ALA A 69 -4.06 -38.46 7.32
C ALA A 69 -3.62 -37.81 5.99
N TYR A 70 -4.21 -38.22 4.86
CA TYR A 70 -3.97 -37.57 3.55
C TYR A 70 -4.50 -36.14 3.50
N HIS A 71 -5.70 -35.89 4.01
CA HIS A 71 -6.29 -34.53 4.03
C HIS A 71 -5.51 -33.56 4.90
N LEU A 72 -5.01 -34.00 6.07
CA LEU A 72 -4.16 -33.17 6.92
C LEU A 72 -2.86 -32.77 6.24
N LEU A 73 -2.23 -33.69 5.48
CA LEU A 73 -1.01 -33.37 4.72
C LEU A 73 -1.27 -32.29 3.66
N GLU A 74 -2.39 -32.39 2.95
CA GLU A 74 -2.74 -31.44 1.89
C GLU A 74 -3.04 -30.04 2.43
N GLU A 75 -3.72 -29.96 3.58
CA GLU A 75 -4.00 -28.69 4.27
C GLU A 75 -2.72 -28.08 4.87
N TYR A 76 -1.82 -28.90 5.40
CA TYR A 76 -0.51 -28.44 5.86
C TYR A 76 0.35 -27.91 4.71
N GLN A 77 0.34 -28.60 3.57
CA GLN A 77 1.12 -28.22 2.39
C GLN A 77 0.57 -26.94 1.74
N ARG A 78 -0.76 -26.75 1.70
CA ARG A 78 -1.40 -25.50 1.27
C ARG A 78 -1.11 -24.34 2.23
N ALA A 79 -1.09 -24.59 3.54
CA ALA A 79 -0.73 -23.58 4.52
C ALA A 79 0.74 -23.16 4.38
N SER A 80 1.67 -24.11 4.20
CA SER A 80 3.08 -23.80 3.95
C SER A 80 3.30 -23.04 2.64
N ALA A 81 2.57 -23.39 1.56
CA ALA A 81 2.60 -22.65 0.31
C ALA A 81 2.07 -21.21 0.45
N ALA A 82 1.00 -21.01 1.22
CA ALA A 82 0.45 -19.69 1.51
C ALA A 82 1.37 -18.83 2.40
N LEU A 83 2.04 -19.44 3.39
CA LEU A 83 3.06 -18.76 4.19
C LEU A 83 4.26 -18.36 3.33
N GLN A 84 4.69 -19.23 2.41
CA GLN A 84 5.84 -18.94 1.53
C GLN A 84 5.53 -17.82 0.54
N ALA A 85 4.31 -17.81 -0.03
CA ALA A 85 3.83 -16.69 -0.85
C ALA A 85 3.82 -15.36 -0.08
N SER A 86 3.37 -15.39 1.19
CA SER A 86 3.34 -14.18 2.04
C SER A 86 4.75 -13.66 2.37
N VAL A 87 5.73 -14.56 2.55
CA VAL A 87 7.13 -14.19 2.79
C VAL A 87 7.76 -13.59 1.54
N ASP A 88 7.49 -14.15 0.36
CA ASP A 88 8.05 -13.64 -0.89
C ASP A 88 7.42 -12.29 -1.28
N GLU A 89 6.12 -12.11 -1.05
CA GLU A 89 5.47 -10.80 -1.17
C GLU A 89 6.08 -9.77 -0.20
N LEU A 90 6.33 -10.17 1.06
CA LEU A 90 6.93 -9.29 2.05
C LEU A 90 8.39 -8.95 1.73
N LYS A 91 9.16 -9.89 1.16
CA LYS A 91 10.52 -9.64 0.65
C LYS A 91 10.51 -8.62 -0.47
N ILE A 92 9.61 -8.77 -1.45
CA ILE A 92 9.45 -7.82 -2.56
C ILE A 92 9.04 -6.43 -2.01
N SER A 93 8.13 -6.39 -1.03
CA SER A 93 7.73 -5.16 -0.36
C SER A 93 8.89 -4.51 0.40
N THR A 94 9.76 -5.30 1.04
CA THR A 94 10.95 -4.83 1.76
C THR A 94 12.07 -4.37 0.81
N GLU A 95 12.19 -4.98 -0.36
CA GLU A 95 13.12 -4.53 -1.41
C GLU A 95 12.67 -3.18 -2.00
N LYS A 96 11.36 -3.02 -2.26
CA LYS A 96 10.77 -1.72 -2.66
C LYS A 96 10.96 -0.67 -1.56
N VAL A 97 10.62 -1.03 -0.33
CA VAL A 97 11.20 -0.59 0.95
C VAL A 97 12.52 0.16 0.85
N SER A 98 13.56 -0.68 0.75
CA SER A 98 14.97 -0.31 0.67
C SER A 98 15.29 0.57 -0.54
N SER A 99 14.68 0.31 -1.71
CA SER A 99 14.88 1.13 -2.90
C SER A 99 14.38 2.56 -2.72
N HIS A 100 13.25 2.74 -2.02
CA HIS A 100 12.70 4.05 -1.72
C HIS A 100 13.56 4.79 -0.71
N VAL A 101 14.06 4.12 0.32
CA VAL A 101 15.01 4.70 1.29
C VAL A 101 16.28 5.18 0.57
N ARG A 102 16.89 4.37 -0.29
CA ARG A 102 18.08 4.78 -1.07
C ARG A 102 17.81 5.99 -1.97
N ARG A 103 16.62 6.06 -2.59
CA ARG A 103 16.24 7.20 -3.42
C ARG A 103 16.02 8.46 -2.58
N ILE A 104 15.44 8.33 -1.39
CA ILE A 104 15.26 9.44 -0.45
C ILE A 104 16.64 9.96 -0.02
N GLU A 105 17.57 9.09 0.36
CA GLU A 105 18.94 9.49 0.73
C GLU A 105 19.68 10.21 -0.42
N ALA A 106 19.48 9.79 -1.67
CA ALA A 106 20.05 10.47 -2.83
C ALA A 106 19.44 11.87 -3.01
N VAL A 107 18.11 11.98 -2.94
CA VAL A 107 17.40 13.27 -3.06
C VAL A 107 17.77 14.21 -1.91
N GLU A 108 17.95 13.71 -0.69
CA GLU A 108 18.40 14.51 0.46
C GLU A 108 19.82 15.07 0.24
N LYS A 109 20.74 14.25 -0.28
CA LYS A 109 22.10 14.72 -0.65
C LYS A 109 22.05 15.77 -1.76
N ASP A 110 21.24 15.55 -2.78
CA ASP A 110 21.08 16.49 -3.89
C ASP A 110 20.45 17.81 -3.41
N LEU A 111 19.43 17.75 -2.55
CA LEU A 111 18.84 18.93 -1.93
C LEU A 111 19.83 19.68 -1.04
N GLN A 112 20.69 18.98 -0.31
CA GLN A 112 21.74 19.61 0.50
C GLN A 112 22.80 20.29 -0.37
N ALA A 113 23.24 19.63 -1.44
CA ALA A 113 24.16 20.20 -2.42
C ALA A 113 23.56 21.43 -3.11
N LEU A 114 22.29 21.32 -3.55
CA LEU A 114 21.55 22.42 -4.15
C LEU A 114 21.39 23.57 -3.17
N ASN A 115 21.01 23.33 -1.92
CA ASN A 115 20.83 24.36 -0.90
C ASN A 115 22.13 25.14 -0.62
N ASN A 116 23.27 24.45 -0.58
CA ASN A 116 24.58 25.11 -0.42
C ASN A 116 24.99 25.92 -1.66
N SER A 117 24.57 25.50 -2.85
CA SER A 117 24.85 26.21 -4.11
C SER A 117 23.80 27.27 -4.48
N SER A 118 22.61 27.20 -3.88
CA SER A 118 21.50 28.07 -4.21
C SER A 118 21.70 29.43 -3.56
N ALA A 119 21.58 30.49 -4.35
CA ALA A 119 21.64 31.85 -3.85
C ALA A 119 20.48 32.09 -2.86
N SER A 120 20.83 32.38 -1.61
CA SER A 120 19.85 32.71 -0.58
C SER A 120 19.15 34.03 -0.90
N LYS A 121 17.94 34.25 -0.35
CA LYS A 121 17.23 35.53 -0.53
C LYS A 121 18.04 36.70 0.03
N GLU A 122 18.84 36.41 1.05
CA GLU A 122 19.78 37.32 1.69
C GLU A 122 20.84 37.77 0.68
N ASP A 123 21.41 36.86 -0.10
CA ASP A 123 22.42 37.21 -1.11
C ASP A 123 21.83 38.05 -2.25
N ILE A 124 20.60 37.75 -2.67
CA ILE A 124 19.88 38.58 -3.66
C ILE A 124 19.66 40.00 -3.11
N SER A 125 19.32 40.13 -1.83
CA SER A 125 19.12 41.44 -1.21
C SER A 125 20.43 42.24 -1.10
N LYS A 126 21.55 41.58 -0.80
CA LYS A 126 22.89 42.19 -0.80
C LYS A 126 23.29 42.66 -2.18
N VAL A 127 23.15 41.80 -3.21
CA VAL A 127 23.44 42.16 -4.60
C VAL A 127 22.60 43.34 -5.05
N ARG A 128 21.31 43.38 -4.72
CA ARG A 128 20.45 44.53 -5.02
C ARG A 128 20.94 45.81 -4.35
N ALA A 129 21.42 45.72 -3.11
CA ALA A 129 21.99 46.86 -2.40
C ALA A 129 23.31 47.32 -3.03
N GLU A 130 24.20 46.41 -3.43
CA GLU A 130 25.44 46.73 -4.15
C GLU A 130 25.16 47.37 -5.51
N VAL A 131 24.22 46.82 -6.29
CA VAL A 131 23.80 47.42 -7.57
C VAL A 131 23.25 48.82 -7.37
N LYS A 132 22.44 49.04 -6.33
CA LYS A 132 21.93 50.39 -6.01
C LYS A 132 23.07 51.35 -5.65
N LYS A 133 24.03 50.92 -4.84
CA LYS A 133 25.21 51.73 -4.49
C LYS A 133 26.05 52.09 -5.72
N LEU A 134 26.26 51.14 -6.64
CA LEU A 134 26.98 51.41 -7.89
C LEU A 134 26.23 52.40 -8.77
N TYR A 135 24.91 52.28 -8.87
CA TYR A 135 24.08 53.23 -9.62
C TYR A 135 24.15 54.64 -9.03
N ASP A 136 23.98 54.76 -7.71
CA ASP A 136 24.04 56.04 -7.01
C ASP A 136 25.45 56.66 -7.14
N GLY A 137 26.51 55.85 -7.02
CA GLY A 137 27.89 56.30 -7.23
C GLY A 137 28.14 56.80 -8.65
N LEU A 138 27.72 56.05 -9.67
CA LEU A 138 27.83 56.46 -11.07
C LEU A 138 27.03 57.74 -11.36
N HIS A 139 25.88 57.92 -10.71
CA HIS A 139 25.06 59.13 -10.84
C HIS A 139 25.75 60.36 -10.25
N VAL A 140 26.45 60.22 -9.12
CA VAL A 140 27.25 61.29 -8.52
C VAL A 140 28.41 61.69 -9.44
N GLU A 141 29.14 60.71 -9.97
CA GLU A 141 30.22 60.97 -10.95
C GLU A 141 29.69 61.69 -12.20
N PHE A 142 28.52 61.29 -12.71
CA PHE A 142 27.90 61.98 -13.85
C PHE A 142 27.53 63.44 -13.53
N LEU A 143 27.00 63.69 -12.34
CA LEU A 143 26.70 65.05 -11.87
C LEU A 143 27.97 65.89 -11.72
N ASP A 144 29.03 65.31 -11.17
CA ASP A 144 30.31 65.98 -11.01
C ASP A 144 30.91 66.35 -12.37
N LEU A 145 30.92 65.40 -13.32
CA LEU A 145 31.35 65.62 -14.70
C LEU A 145 30.59 66.77 -15.37
N ARG A 146 29.27 66.82 -15.18
CA ARG A 146 28.42 67.88 -15.74
C ARG A 146 28.73 69.24 -15.10
N SER A 147 29.01 69.28 -13.79
CA SER A 147 29.41 70.51 -13.09
C SER A 147 30.78 71.01 -13.58
N TYR A 148 31.71 70.09 -13.81
CA TYR A 148 33.04 70.37 -14.33
C TYR A 148 32.99 70.95 -15.75
N VAL A 149 32.20 70.34 -16.65
CA VAL A 149 31.97 70.85 -18.01
C VAL A 149 31.34 72.24 -17.97
N TRP A 150 30.37 72.46 -17.08
CA TRP A 150 29.73 73.76 -16.94
C TRP A 150 30.71 74.84 -16.47
N GLY A 151 31.59 74.53 -15.52
CA GLY A 151 32.65 75.43 -15.07
C GLY A 151 33.60 75.85 -16.20
N ILE A 152 34.08 74.88 -16.99
CA ILE A 152 34.93 75.14 -18.17
C ILE A 152 34.22 76.05 -19.18
N GLN A 153 32.95 75.78 -19.47
CA GLN A 153 32.17 76.59 -20.40
C GLN A 153 32.00 78.03 -19.91
N GLN A 154 31.79 78.23 -18.61
CA GLN A 154 31.69 79.55 -18.02
C GLN A 154 33.03 80.30 -18.09
N ASP A 155 34.14 79.62 -17.83
CA ASP A 155 35.47 80.23 -17.88
C ASP A 155 35.88 80.59 -19.32
N LEU A 156 35.55 79.75 -20.31
CA LEU A 156 35.68 80.11 -21.72
C LEU A 156 34.84 81.34 -22.08
N HIS A 157 33.61 81.43 -21.59
CA HIS A 157 32.76 82.60 -21.84
C HIS A 157 33.32 83.88 -21.19
N LYS A 158 33.92 83.79 -20.00
CA LYS A 158 34.62 84.92 -19.36
C LYS A 158 35.84 85.35 -20.17
N LEU A 159 36.66 84.40 -20.62
CA LEU A 159 37.84 84.67 -21.46
C LEU A 159 37.44 85.30 -22.79
N SER A 160 36.46 84.72 -23.50
CA SER A 160 35.94 85.26 -24.75
C SER A 160 35.44 86.70 -24.62
N LYS A 161 34.71 87.01 -23.53
CA LYS A 161 34.25 88.38 -23.27
C LYS A 161 35.41 89.33 -22.98
N LYS A 162 36.41 88.90 -22.22
CA LYS A 162 37.62 89.70 -21.93
C LYS A 162 38.40 90.02 -23.21
N ASP A 163 38.64 89.02 -24.06
CA ASP A 163 39.35 89.21 -25.34
C ASP A 163 38.58 90.13 -26.30
N SER A 164 37.24 90.05 -26.31
CA SER A 164 36.41 90.97 -27.11
C SER A 164 36.48 92.43 -26.66
N THR A 165 36.81 92.68 -25.39
CA THR A 165 36.94 94.02 -24.81
C THR A 165 38.36 94.58 -24.90
N THR A 166 39.38 93.73 -24.99
CA THR A 166 40.79 94.17 -25.10
C THR A 166 41.20 94.49 -26.53
N VAL A 167 40.50 93.95 -27.54
CA VAL A 167 40.79 94.20 -28.98
C VAL A 167 40.06 95.45 -29.52
N ARG A 168 39.19 96.10 -28.72
CA ARG A 168 38.58 97.39 -29.08
C ARG A 168 39.39 98.55 -28.49
N VAL A 169 40.45 98.95 -29.18
CA VAL A 169 41.14 100.25 -29.01
C VAL A 169 41.13 100.96 -30.35
#